data_AF-A0A849QNZ4-F1
#
_entry.id   AF-A0A849QNZ4-F1
#
_cell.length_a   1.000
_cell.length_b   1.000
_cell.length_c   1.000
_cell.angle_alpha   90.00
_cell.angle_beta   90.00
_cell.angle_gamma   90.00
#
_symmetry.space_group_name_H-M   'P 1'
#
loop_
_entity.id
_entity.type
_entity.pdbx_description
1 polymer ?
#
loop_
_entity_poly.entity_id
_entity_poly.type
_entity_poly.pdbx_seq_one_letter_code
_entity_poly.pdbx_strand_id
1 'polypeptide(L)'
;MRNIPEIKVNGIDLYYKKRGKGNPMYVLHGGPGLDHRYFGRSLTGLESYRELYYIDFRGHGKSSKADKKTYTLETFTDDINALREALG
;
A
#
# COMPACT_ATOMS: atom_id res chain seq x y z
N MET A 1 -6.04 -21.01 -4.41
CA MET A 1 -4.89 -20.29 -3.83
C MET A 1 -5.26 -18.82 -3.73
N ARG A 2 -5.15 -18.17 -2.56
CA ARG A 2 -5.38 -16.72 -2.48
C ARG A 2 -4.13 -16.05 -3.05
N ASN A 3 -4.25 -15.36 -4.18
CA ASN A 3 -3.22 -14.42 -4.61
C ASN A 3 -3.12 -13.35 -3.52
N ILE A 4 -2.06 -13.40 -2.73
CA ILE A 4 -1.79 -12.34 -1.77
C ILE A 4 -1.23 -11.18 -2.61
N PRO A 5 -1.85 -9.99 -2.60
CA PRO A 5 -1.41 -8.88 -3.45
C PRO A 5 -0.19 -8.24 -2.81
N GLU A 6 0.97 -8.84 -3.06
CA GLU A 6 2.29 -8.36 -2.66
C GLU A 6 3.13 -8.11 -3.90
N ILE A 7 4.03 -7.14 -3.81
CA ILE A 7 5.01 -6.85 -4.85
C ILE A 7 6.40 -6.64 -4.25
N LYS A 8 7.43 -7.13 -4.95
CA LYS A 8 8.82 -6.88 -4.57
C LYS A 8 9.26 -5.50 -5.05
N VAL A 9 9.51 -4.59 -4.12
CA VAL A 9 10.03 -3.24 -4.39
C VAL A 9 11.08 -2.88 -3.36
N ASN A 10 12.17 -2.21 -3.77
CA ASN A 10 13.21 -1.67 -2.87
C ASN A 10 13.65 -2.60 -1.74
N GLY A 11 13.79 -3.90 -2.05
CA GLY A 11 14.25 -4.93 -1.11
C GLY A 11 13.21 -5.48 -0.14
N ILE A 12 11.91 -5.18 -0.31
CA ILE A 12 10.82 -5.67 0.53
C ILE A 12 9.67 -6.28 -0.28
N ASP A 13 8.91 -7.18 0.33
CA ASP A 13 7.55 -7.51 -0.14
C ASP A 13 6.58 -6.45 0.43
N LEU A 14 6.10 -5.56 -0.45
CA LEU A 14 5.13 -4.52 -0.13
C LEU A 14 3.71 -5.04 -0.42
N TYR A 15 2.89 -5.07 0.62
CA TYR A 15 1.50 -5.48 0.51
C TYR A 15 0.62 -4.32 0.03
N TYR A 16 -0.28 -4.63 -0.88
CA TYR A 16 -1.37 -3.75 -1.27
C TYR A 16 -2.69 -4.50 -1.33
N LYS A 17 -3.81 -3.78 -1.35
CA LYS A 17 -5.13 -4.34 -1.61
C LYS A 17 -5.84 -3.48 -2.62
N LYS A 18 -6.16 -4.08 -3.76
CA LYS A 18 -6.90 -3.44 -4.85
C LYS A 18 -8.42 -3.59 -4.67
N ARG A 19 -9.18 -2.53 -4.93
CA ARG A 19 -10.65 -2.52 -4.98
C ARG A 19 -11.16 -1.55 -6.04
N GLY A 20 -12.28 -1.86 -6.67
CA GLY A 20 -12.93 -0.96 -7.62
C GLY A 20 -12.32 -0.96 -9.02
N LYS A 21 -12.69 0.04 -9.82
CA LYS A 21 -12.29 0.25 -11.21
C LYS A 21 -12.22 1.75 -11.54
N GLY A 22 -11.48 2.11 -12.57
CA GLY A 22 -11.32 3.50 -13.03
C GLY A 22 -9.93 4.04 -12.72
N ASN A 23 -9.80 5.37 -12.58
CA ASN A 23 -8.50 5.98 -12.34
C ASN A 23 -7.92 5.54 -10.97
N PRO A 24 -6.61 5.23 -10.91
CA PRO A 24 -5.97 4.75 -9.70
C PRO A 24 -5.96 5.82 -8.60
N MET A 25 -6.17 5.37 -7.36
CA MET A 25 -6.06 6.17 -6.14
C MET A 25 -5.31 5.35 -5.09
N TYR A 26 -4.13 5.83 -4.71
CA TYR A 26 -3.31 5.22 -3.67
C TYR A 26 -3.75 5.72 -2.29
N VAL A 27 -4.07 4.78 -1.41
CA VAL A 27 -4.61 5.04 -0.08
C VAL A 27 -3.54 4.70 0.95
N LEU A 28 -3.00 5.74 1.57
CA LEU A 28 -1.86 5.67 2.48
C LEU A 28 -2.35 5.82 3.92
N HIS A 29 -2.12 4.82 4.77
CA HIS A 29 -2.48 4.92 6.18
C HIS A 29 -1.57 5.91 6.92
N GLY A 30 -2.11 6.59 7.93
CA GLY A 30 -1.32 7.38 8.87
C GLY A 30 -0.99 6.60 10.13
N GLY A 31 -0.56 7.31 11.18
CA GLY A 31 -0.46 6.84 12.56
C GLY A 31 0.64 5.78 12.83
N PRO A 32 1.26 5.79 14.02
CA PRO A 32 2.31 4.83 14.36
C PRO A 32 1.73 3.42 14.48
N GLY A 33 2.21 2.48 13.66
CA GLY A 33 1.86 1.06 13.75
C GLY A 33 0.47 0.68 13.20
N LEU A 34 -0.24 1.60 12.56
CA LEU A 34 -1.49 1.30 11.85
C LEU A 34 -1.21 0.64 10.48
N ASP A 35 -2.28 0.24 9.79
CA ASP A 35 -2.23 -0.34 8.46
C ASP A 35 -3.47 0.01 7.62
N HIS A 36 -3.58 -0.55 6.41
CA HIS A 36 -4.66 -0.32 5.47
C HIS A 36 -6.08 -0.47 6.05
N ARG A 37 -6.25 -1.28 7.12
CA ARG A 37 -7.56 -1.53 7.74
C ARG A 37 -8.08 -0.32 8.50
N TYR A 38 -7.22 0.65 8.82
CA TYR A 38 -7.59 1.91 9.49
C TYR A 38 -8.73 2.65 8.79
N PHE A 39 -8.80 2.56 7.45
CA PHE A 39 -9.86 3.21 6.67
C PHE A 39 -11.23 2.56 6.81
N GLY A 40 -11.34 1.35 7.34
CA GLY A 40 -12.62 0.66 7.59
C GLY A 40 -13.60 0.78 6.43
N ARG A 41 -14.68 1.53 6.65
CA ARG A 41 -15.71 1.87 5.66
C ARG A 41 -15.68 3.33 5.19
N SER A 42 -14.73 4.14 5.65
CA SER A 42 -14.67 5.58 5.38
C SER A 42 -14.51 5.93 3.91
N LEU A 43 -14.02 4.99 3.09
CA LEU A 43 -13.85 5.16 1.64
C LEU A 43 -14.85 4.33 0.81
N THR A 44 -15.90 3.77 1.43
CA THR A 44 -16.90 2.96 0.73
C THR A 44 -17.61 3.79 -0.34
N GLY A 45 -17.88 3.20 -1.49
CA GLY A 45 -18.52 3.83 -2.64
C GLY A 45 -17.54 4.46 -3.63
N LEU A 46 -16.33 4.84 -3.20
CA LEU A 46 -15.30 5.35 -4.12
C LEU A 46 -14.89 4.28 -5.14
N GLU A 47 -14.94 3.00 -4.76
CA GLU A 47 -14.63 1.87 -5.64
C GLU A 47 -15.55 1.77 -6.88
N SER A 48 -16.68 2.48 -6.90
CA SER A 48 -17.57 2.54 -8.06
C SER A 48 -17.02 3.40 -9.21
N TYR A 49 -16.07 4.30 -8.94
CA TYR A 49 -15.48 5.20 -9.94
C TYR A 49 -13.97 5.48 -9.77
N ARG A 50 -13.32 4.82 -8.80
CA ARG A 50 -11.87 4.82 -8.58
C ARG A 50 -11.37 3.40 -8.35
N GLU A 51 -10.14 3.18 -8.78
CA GLU A 51 -9.41 1.95 -8.48
C GLU A 51 -8.52 2.20 -7.25
N LEU A 52 -8.99 1.77 -6.09
CA LEU A 52 -8.36 2.02 -4.80
C LEU A 52 -7.26 1.00 -4.53
N TYR A 53 -6.06 1.49 -4.24
CA TYR A 53 -4.90 0.72 -3.80
C TYR A 53 -4.59 1.04 -2.35
N TYR A 54 -5.06 0.20 -1.44
CA TYR A 54 -4.71 0.35 -0.03
C TYR A 54 -3.35 -0.27 0.23
N ILE A 55 -2.39 0.52 0.73
CA ILE A 55 -1.00 0.10 0.89
C ILE A 55 -0.71 -0.04 2.37
N ASP A 56 0.01 -1.09 2.75
CA ASP A 56 0.68 -1.15 4.04
C ASP A 56 2.12 -0.69 3.85
N PHE A 57 2.57 0.33 4.57
CA PHE A 57 3.97 0.77 4.46
C PHE A 57 4.92 -0.35 4.89
N ARG A 58 6.18 -0.25 4.45
CA ARG A 58 7.24 -1.13 4.95
C ARG A 58 7.22 -1.20 6.48
N GLY A 59 7.37 -2.40 7.03
CA GLY A 59 7.29 -2.64 8.47
C GLY A 59 5.91 -2.51 9.11
N HIS A 60 4.85 -2.25 8.34
CA HIS A 60 3.47 -2.11 8.82
C HIS A 60 2.56 -3.19 8.24
N GLY A 61 1.50 -3.52 8.97
CA GLY A 61 0.45 -4.44 8.53
C GLY A 61 1.02 -5.76 8.02
N LYS A 62 0.83 -5.99 6.72
CA LYS A 62 1.27 -7.20 6.01
C LYS A 62 2.52 -7.03 5.16
N SER A 63 3.07 -5.83 5.06
CA SER A 63 4.33 -5.60 4.36
C SER A 63 5.51 -6.13 5.18
N SER A 64 6.58 -6.52 4.48
CA SER A 64 7.80 -7.00 5.12
C SER A 64 8.36 -5.99 6.12
N LYS A 65 8.91 -6.49 7.23
CA LYS A 65 9.81 -5.71 8.08
C LYS A 65 11.15 -5.52 7.36
N ALA A 66 11.79 -4.39 7.60
CA ALA A 66 13.13 -4.11 7.08
C ALA A 66 14.03 -3.55 8.18
N ASP A 67 15.29 -3.24 7.83
CA ASP A 67 16.18 -2.51 8.72
C ASP A 67 15.53 -1.16 9.08
N LYS A 68 15.48 -0.85 10.38
CA LYS A 68 14.92 0.40 10.92
C LYS A 68 15.58 1.65 10.32
N LYS A 69 16.83 1.57 9.87
CA LYS A 69 17.51 2.67 9.17
C LYS A 69 16.84 3.06 7.87
N THR A 70 16.06 2.16 7.27
CA THR A 70 15.32 2.40 6.02
C THR A 70 13.92 2.96 6.26
N TYR A 71 13.54 3.22 7.51
CA TYR A 71 12.23 3.80 7.83
C TYR A 71 12.32 5.32 7.76
N THR A 72 12.58 5.83 6.55
CA THR A 72 12.64 7.25 6.23
C THR A 72 11.50 7.62 5.27
N LEU A 73 11.14 8.91 5.23
CA LEU A 73 10.08 9.39 4.34
C LEU A 73 10.46 9.21 2.86
N GLU A 74 11.73 9.39 2.53
CA GLU A 74 12.27 9.18 1.18
C GLU A 74 12.05 7.72 0.78
N THR A 75 12.45 6.79 1.63
CA THR A 75 12.32 5.36 1.33
C THR A 75 10.84 4.93 1.22
N PHE A 76 9.96 5.46 2.08
CA PHE A 76 8.52 5.21 1.96
C PHE A 76 7.96 5.76 0.64
N THR A 77 8.41 6.95 0.21
CA THR A 77 8.01 7.55 -1.06
C THR A 77 8.49 6.71 -2.24
N ASP A 78 9.73 6.23 -2.18
CA ASP A 78 10.31 5.36 -3.21
C ASP A 78 9.57 4.03 -3.34
N ASP A 79 9.08 3.45 -2.23
CA ASP A 79 8.26 2.24 -2.27
C ASP A 79 6.94 2.43 -3.00
N ILE A 80 6.27 3.56 -2.73
CA ILE A 80 4.99 3.89 -3.36
C ILE A 80 5.20 4.20 -4.84
N ASN A 81 6.28 4.90 -5.19
CA ASN A 81 6.63 5.18 -6.58
C ASN A 81 6.95 3.89 -7.34
N ALA A 82 7.74 2.98 -6.76
CA ALA A 82 8.04 1.68 -7.36
C ALA A 82 6.77 0.83 -7.54
N LEU A 83 5.85 0.85 -6.56
CA LEU A 83 4.53 0.23 -6.70
C LEU A 83 3.74 0.84 -7.86
N ARG A 84 3.69 2.17 -7.95
CA ARG A 84 3.00 2.89 -9.04
C ARG A 84 3.56 2.50 -10.40
N GLU A 85 4.88 2.50 -10.55
CA GLU A 85 5.53 2.12 -11.81
C GLU A 85 5.26 0.67 -12.20
N ALA A 86 5.24 -0.23 -11.22
CA ALA A 86 5.03 -1.64 -11.48
C ALA A 86 3.57 -2.03 -11.80
N LEU A 87 2.59 -1.23 -11.34
CA LEU A 87 1.17 -1.47 -11.59
C LEU A 87 0.62 -0.70 -12.81
N GLY A 88 1.40 0.22 -13.38
CA GLY A 88 1.02 1.07 -14.52
C GLY A 88 0.15 2.28 -14.14
#